data_AF-A0A7C4KYF4-F1
#
_entry.id   AF-A0A7C4KYF4-F1
#
_cell.length_a   1.000
_cell.length_b   1.000
_cell.length_c   1.000
_cell.angle_alpha   90.00
_cell.angle_beta   90.00
_cell.angle_gamma   90.00
#
_symmetry.space_group_name_H-M   'P 1'
#
loop_
_entity.id
_entity.type
_entity.pdbx_description
1 polymer ?
#
loop_
_entity_poly.entity_id
_entity_poly.type
_entity_poly.pdbx_seq_one_letter_code
_entity_poly.pdbx_strand_id
1 'polypeptide(L)'
;MPMLTLRESLNSSSARPLRVRRRRDLVARRHHYQGRSYWIVKEPLGLRYFRFHEEEYSLLMMLDGRTSLDELKSRFETQFRPQKITLEELQQFIGMLHRSGLVTADAPGQDVQLLKRRRKQKRRQLLAKAANLLSIRFRGFDPERLLNAIYPKVRWFFSVWTVAICLCLGLAALMLVTVEFHEFRSRLPGFHDFFNFRNALWLALTLGVTKVLHEFGHGLSCKHFGGECHEMGVMLLVLTPCLYCDVSDSWLLPSKWRRAAIGAAGMYVELVLASLATFIWWFTEPGLLHYTCLNVMFVCSVSTILFNVNPLLRYDGYYILSDLVEIPNLRQKADQLLHRKLGQWLLGIEPPEDPFLPQQRPWLFAGYSVAAAVYRWFVLAAILWFLYQFFKPMGLESIGATFALVSLASLVGMPLYKLGRFFYIPGRIEQVKKPRMYASLAVLAAVAAACFLIPLPQSVLCPLEIQPRDAQPVYVAVSDGGRLVEMLVRPGDRVQKGQPLARLENLALEDE
;
A
#
# COMPACT_ATOMS: atom_id res chain seq x y z
N MET A 1 18.92 -50.96 16.84
CA MET A 1 17.56 -50.73 17.36
C MET A 1 17.54 -51.20 18.80
N PRO A 2 17.30 -50.35 19.81
CA PRO A 2 17.08 -50.84 21.16
C PRO A 2 15.72 -51.55 21.20
N MET A 3 15.67 -52.77 21.72
CA MET A 3 14.42 -53.50 21.93
C MET A 3 13.54 -52.70 22.90
N LEU A 4 12.39 -52.25 22.40
CA LEU A 4 11.31 -51.70 23.23
C LEU A 4 10.84 -52.78 24.18
N THR A 5 10.84 -52.48 25.48
CA THR A 5 10.37 -53.42 26.50
C THR A 5 8.84 -53.56 26.43
N LEU A 6 8.28 -54.73 26.75
CA LEU A 6 6.83 -55.00 26.77
C LEU A 6 6.00 -54.01 27.63
N ARG A 7 6.65 -53.28 28.56
CA ARG A 7 6.02 -52.18 29.32
C ARG A 7 5.86 -50.89 28.49
N GLU A 8 6.74 -50.63 27.54
CA GLU A 8 6.68 -49.43 26.68
C GLU A 8 5.68 -49.55 25.52
N SER A 9 5.24 -50.77 25.19
CA SER A 9 4.18 -51.02 24.20
C SER A 9 2.77 -50.85 24.76
N LEU A 10 2.60 -50.91 26.09
CA LEU A 10 1.31 -50.75 26.78
C LEU A 10 0.98 -49.29 27.15
N ASN A 11 1.97 -48.40 27.14
CA ASN A 11 1.74 -46.97 27.33
C ASN A 11 1.14 -46.36 26.06
N SER A 12 0.05 -45.60 26.22
CA SER A 12 -0.54 -44.82 25.13
C SER A 12 0.54 -44.03 24.39
N SER A 13 0.40 -43.88 23.08
CA SER A 13 1.34 -43.09 22.26
C SER A 13 1.51 -41.65 22.78
N SER A 14 0.52 -41.13 23.51
CA SER A 14 0.50 -39.82 24.18
C SER A 14 1.33 -39.76 25.48
N ALA A 15 1.55 -40.89 26.16
CA ALA A 15 2.35 -40.97 27.38
C ALA A 15 3.86 -41.06 27.10
N ARG A 16 4.26 -41.25 25.84
CA ARG A 16 5.68 -41.25 25.44
C ARG A 16 6.26 -39.83 25.47
N PRO A 17 7.53 -39.66 25.90
CA PRO A 17 8.17 -38.35 25.93
C PRO A 17 8.29 -37.78 24.52
N LEU A 18 7.85 -36.54 24.34
CA LEU A 18 8.01 -35.84 23.08
C LEU A 18 9.45 -35.38 22.93
N ARG A 19 10.16 -35.89 21.91
CA ARG A 19 11.48 -35.39 21.52
C ARG A 19 11.40 -34.07 20.74
N VAL A 20 10.52 -33.17 21.18
CA VAL A 20 10.32 -31.85 20.59
C VAL A 20 10.67 -30.81 21.63
N ARG A 21 11.55 -29.90 21.26
CA ARG A 21 12.13 -28.92 22.16
C ARG A 21 12.07 -27.52 21.60
N ARG A 22 11.82 -26.52 22.45
CA ARG A 22 11.89 -25.11 22.07
C ARG A 22 13.30 -24.71 21.62
N ARG A 23 13.40 -23.92 20.54
CA ARG A 23 14.66 -23.30 20.11
C ARG A 23 15.14 -22.27 21.14
N ARG A 24 16.43 -22.31 21.51
CA ARG A 24 17.00 -21.48 22.58
C ARG A 24 17.21 -20.01 22.23
N ASP A 25 17.31 -19.71 20.95
CA ASP A 25 17.59 -18.39 20.37
C ASP A 25 16.33 -17.51 20.21
N LEU A 26 15.15 -18.02 20.54
CA LEU A 26 13.90 -17.25 20.45
C LEU A 26 13.87 -16.12 21.47
N VAL A 27 13.67 -14.90 21.00
CA VAL A 27 13.48 -13.71 21.84
C VAL A 27 11.99 -13.49 22.03
N ALA A 28 11.53 -13.38 23.28
CA ALA A 28 10.12 -13.19 23.60
C ALA A 28 9.91 -11.91 24.44
N ARG A 29 8.87 -11.14 24.10
CA ARG A 29 8.46 -9.93 24.84
C ARG A 29 6.96 -10.01 25.15
N ARG A 30 6.57 -9.64 26.37
CA ARG A 30 5.15 -9.53 26.77
C ARG A 30 4.61 -8.15 26.43
N HIS A 31 3.45 -8.11 25.78
CA HIS A 31 2.78 -6.91 25.29
C HIS A 31 1.33 -6.91 25.75
N HIS A 32 0.74 -5.72 25.89
CA HIS A 32 -0.69 -5.56 26.14
C HIS A 32 -1.32 -4.89 24.91
N TYR A 33 -2.35 -5.53 24.35
CA TYR A 33 -3.12 -5.01 23.21
C TYR A 33 -4.58 -5.00 23.61
N GLN A 34 -5.24 -3.84 23.53
CA GLN A 34 -6.68 -3.68 23.84
C GLN A 34 -7.10 -4.36 25.17
N GLY A 35 -6.26 -4.26 26.20
CA GLY A 35 -6.53 -4.84 27.53
C GLY A 35 -6.25 -6.34 27.68
N ARG A 36 -5.75 -7.02 26.65
CA ARG A 36 -5.32 -8.44 26.70
C ARG A 36 -3.81 -8.57 26.57
N SER A 37 -3.20 -9.47 27.34
CA SER A 37 -1.76 -9.73 27.30
C SER A 37 -1.42 -10.74 26.20
N TYR A 38 -0.35 -10.48 25.45
CA TYR A 38 0.18 -11.33 24.39
C TYR A 38 1.69 -11.45 24.49
N TRP A 39 2.23 -12.57 24.06
CA TRP A 39 3.67 -12.77 23.89
C TRP A 39 4.03 -12.68 22.41
N ILE A 40 4.96 -11.79 22.09
CA ILE A 40 5.55 -11.68 20.76
C ILE A 40 6.88 -12.39 20.77
N VAL A 41 7.01 -13.41 19.92
CA VAL A 41 8.21 -14.24 19.80
C VAL A 41 8.87 -13.95 18.45
N LYS A 42 10.11 -13.46 18.49
CA LYS A 42 10.99 -13.23 17.34
C LYS A 42 11.82 -14.49 17.08
N GLU A 43 11.75 -14.95 15.85
CA GLU A 43 12.63 -15.98 15.29
C GLU A 43 13.82 -15.28 14.61
N PRO A 44 15.03 -15.27 15.21
CA PRO A 44 16.11 -14.38 14.78
C PRO A 44 16.69 -14.73 13.39
N LEU A 45 16.67 -16.01 13.00
CA LEU A 45 17.24 -16.44 11.71
C LEU A 45 16.32 -16.14 10.51
N GLY A 46 15.02 -16.38 10.67
CA GLY A 46 14.03 -16.13 9.63
C GLY A 46 13.44 -14.72 9.66
N LEU A 47 13.74 -13.92 10.70
CA LEU A 47 13.15 -12.61 11.00
C LEU A 47 11.62 -12.65 11.00
N ARG A 48 11.07 -13.72 11.58
CA ARG A 48 9.61 -13.93 11.68
C ARG A 48 9.13 -13.62 13.08
N TYR A 49 7.95 -13.02 13.15
CA TYR A 49 7.31 -12.61 14.39
C TYR A 49 6.02 -13.41 14.56
N PHE A 50 5.86 -14.02 15.72
CA PHE A 50 4.69 -14.80 16.09
C PHE A 50 4.05 -14.19 17.32
N ARG A 51 2.72 -14.12 17.31
CA ARG A 51 1.93 -13.66 18.45
C ARG A 51 1.28 -14.86 19.09
N PHE A 52 1.51 -15.02 20.38
CA PHE A 52 0.95 -16.06 21.23
C PHE A 52 0.13 -15.44 22.36
N HIS A 53 -0.93 -16.13 22.77
CA HIS A 53 -1.57 -15.85 24.05
C HIS A 53 -0.68 -16.36 25.20
N GLU A 54 -1.05 -16.03 26.43
CA GLU A 54 -0.31 -16.43 27.63
C GLU A 54 -0.28 -17.96 27.78
N GLU A 55 -1.40 -18.59 27.46
CA GLU A 55 -1.59 -20.03 27.48
C GLU A 55 -0.72 -20.72 26.43
N GLU A 56 -0.75 -20.24 25.18
CA GLU A 56 0.04 -20.79 24.07
C GLU A 56 1.56 -20.61 24.30
N TYR A 57 1.97 -19.48 24.88
CA TYR A 57 3.37 -19.23 25.20
C TYR A 57 3.87 -20.13 26.33
N SER A 58 3.06 -20.37 27.35
CA SER A 58 3.41 -21.31 28.42
C SER A 58 3.61 -22.73 27.87
N LEU A 59 2.74 -23.20 26.96
CA LEU A 59 2.90 -24.48 26.28
C LEU A 59 4.22 -24.56 25.51
N LEU A 60 4.58 -23.50 24.79
CA LEU A 60 5.89 -23.41 24.11
C LEU A 60 7.06 -23.50 25.09
N MET A 61 6.93 -22.91 26.28
CA MET A 61 7.95 -22.94 27.33
C MET A 61 8.05 -24.30 28.05
N MET A 62 6.97 -25.06 28.10
CA MET A 62 6.95 -26.43 28.65
C MET A 62 7.61 -27.48 27.73
N LEU A 63 7.85 -27.16 26.45
CA LEU A 63 8.49 -28.06 25.48
C LEU A 63 10.01 -28.16 25.72
N ASP A 64 10.39 -29.05 26.64
CA ASP A 64 11.78 -29.32 27.05
C ASP A 64 12.43 -30.49 26.29
N GLY A 65 11.66 -31.27 25.54
CA GLY A 65 12.10 -32.47 24.83
C GLY A 65 12.01 -33.77 25.64
N ARG A 66 11.42 -33.72 26.85
CA ARG A 66 11.25 -34.87 27.75
C ARG A 66 9.82 -35.06 28.22
N THR A 67 9.01 -34.00 28.23
CA THR A 67 7.62 -34.05 28.68
C THR A 67 6.73 -34.80 27.67
N SER A 68 5.79 -35.63 28.15
CA SER A 68 4.81 -36.33 27.29
C SER A 68 3.61 -35.42 26.94
N LEU A 69 2.78 -35.83 25.97
CA LEU A 69 1.56 -35.07 25.63
C LEU A 69 0.55 -35.06 26.78
N ASP A 70 0.41 -36.18 27.48
CA ASP A 70 -0.51 -36.31 28.61
C ASP A 70 -0.05 -35.46 29.80
N GLU A 71 1.27 -35.40 30.04
CA GLU A 71 1.85 -34.56 31.08
C GLU A 71 1.75 -33.06 30.73
N LEU A 72 1.99 -32.69 29.46
CA LEU A 72 1.77 -31.32 28.98
C LEU A 72 0.32 -30.89 29.18
N LYS A 73 -0.65 -31.74 28.83
CA LYS A 73 -2.07 -31.48 29.03
C LYS A 73 -2.40 -31.28 30.51
N SER A 74 -1.94 -32.18 31.37
CA SER A 74 -2.19 -32.11 32.81
C SER A 74 -1.58 -30.84 33.45
N ARG A 75 -0.36 -30.48 33.06
CA ARG A 75 0.31 -29.23 33.51
C ARG A 75 -0.43 -27.99 33.03
N PHE A 76 -0.87 -27.98 31.78
CA PHE A 76 -1.66 -26.89 31.21
C PHE A 76 -2.99 -26.69 31.95
N GLU A 77 -3.77 -27.76 32.12
CA GLU A 77 -5.06 -27.72 32.82
C GLU A 77 -4.90 -27.34 34.30
N THR A 78 -3.76 -27.67 34.92
CA THR A 78 -3.47 -27.26 36.30
C THR A 78 -3.15 -25.77 36.39
N GLN A 79 -2.40 -25.23 35.42
CA GLN A 79 -1.97 -23.82 35.42
C GLN A 79 -3.09 -22.85 34.99
N PHE A 80 -3.97 -23.24 34.07
CA PHE A 80 -4.97 -22.35 33.45
C PHE A 80 -6.43 -22.76 33.71
N ARG A 81 -6.77 -23.22 34.93
CA ARG A 81 -8.16 -23.55 35.28
C ARG A 81 -9.09 -22.33 35.08
N PRO A 82 -10.27 -22.48 34.45
CA PRO A 82 -10.97 -23.72 34.05
C PRO A 82 -10.75 -24.16 32.59
N GLN A 83 -9.78 -23.59 31.87
CA GLN A 83 -9.54 -23.93 30.47
C GLN A 83 -9.06 -25.39 30.32
N LYS A 84 -9.60 -26.11 29.34
CA LYS A 84 -9.22 -27.49 29.00
C LYS A 84 -8.70 -27.53 27.56
N ILE A 85 -7.73 -28.40 27.32
CA ILE A 85 -7.15 -28.60 25.98
C ILE A 85 -7.24 -30.07 25.58
N THR A 86 -7.64 -30.33 24.34
CA THR A 86 -7.67 -31.69 23.79
C THR A 86 -6.28 -32.11 23.31
N LEU A 87 -6.02 -33.42 23.25
CA LEU A 87 -4.76 -33.94 22.71
C LEU A 87 -4.59 -33.59 21.23
N GLU A 88 -5.70 -33.53 20.48
CA GLU A 88 -5.70 -33.15 19.07
C GLU A 88 -5.28 -31.69 18.87
N GLU A 89 -5.84 -30.76 19.64
CA GLU A 89 -5.44 -29.35 19.62
C GLU A 89 -3.96 -29.18 19.97
N LEU A 90 -3.48 -29.90 20.98
CA LEU A 90 -2.08 -29.87 21.38
C LEU A 90 -1.16 -30.40 20.25
N GLN A 91 -1.54 -31.48 19.58
CA GLN A 91 -0.79 -32.01 18.42
C GLN A 91 -0.81 -31.04 17.24
N GLN A 92 -1.96 -30.40 16.96
CA GLN A 92 -2.07 -29.38 15.91
C GLN A 92 -1.20 -28.16 16.22
N PHE A 93 -1.17 -27.73 17.48
CA PHE A 93 -0.34 -26.63 17.97
C PHE A 93 1.15 -26.94 17.85
N ILE A 94 1.60 -28.12 18.31
CA ILE A 94 3.00 -28.56 18.15
C ILE A 94 3.36 -28.68 16.67
N GLY A 95 2.46 -29.20 15.84
CA GLY A 95 2.63 -29.25 14.40
C GLY A 95 2.76 -27.86 13.77
N MET A 96 2.04 -26.86 14.29
CA MET A 96 2.17 -25.46 13.88
C MET A 96 3.53 -24.89 14.29
N LEU A 97 3.97 -25.11 15.53
CA LEU A 97 5.29 -24.68 16.04
C LEU A 97 6.45 -25.28 15.24
N HIS A 98 6.34 -26.55 14.84
CA HIS A 98 7.35 -27.22 14.02
C HIS A 98 7.40 -26.62 12.61
N ARG A 99 6.23 -26.39 11.99
CA ARG A 99 6.13 -25.74 10.67
C ARG A 99 6.64 -24.29 10.68
N SER A 100 6.49 -23.59 11.79
CA SER A 100 6.97 -22.21 11.96
C SER A 100 8.45 -22.12 12.31
N GLY A 101 9.12 -23.25 12.63
CA GLY A 101 10.55 -23.31 12.95
C GLY A 101 10.89 -22.87 14.37
N LEU A 102 9.90 -22.85 15.27
CA LEU A 102 10.04 -22.44 16.68
C LEU A 102 10.49 -23.59 17.60
N VAL A 103 10.33 -24.83 17.14
CA VAL A 103 10.73 -26.04 17.87
C VAL A 103 11.59 -26.94 17.00
N THR A 104 12.56 -27.59 17.63
CA THR A 104 13.44 -28.60 17.03
C THR A 104 12.97 -29.99 17.48
N ALA A 105 12.86 -30.93 16.55
CA ALA A 105 12.53 -32.32 16.86
C ALA A 105 13.76 -33.20 16.62
N ASP A 106 14.19 -33.95 17.65
CA ASP A 106 15.32 -34.88 17.57
C ASP A 106 14.84 -36.24 17.04
N ALA A 107 14.33 -36.25 15.81
CA ALA A 107 13.88 -37.45 15.11
C ALA A 107 14.74 -37.71 13.85
N PRO A 108 15.43 -38.85 13.73
CA PRO A 108 16.24 -39.18 12.56
C PRO A 108 15.37 -39.29 11.29
N GLY A 109 15.83 -38.73 10.17
CA GLY A 109 15.16 -38.80 8.85
C GLY A 109 14.21 -37.65 8.49
N GLN A 110 14.08 -36.61 9.33
CA GLN A 110 13.24 -35.43 9.03
C GLN A 110 13.85 -34.49 7.98
N ASP A 111 15.16 -34.50 7.83
CA ASP A 111 15.95 -33.72 6.88
C ASP A 111 15.44 -33.87 5.43
N VAL A 112 15.12 -35.09 4.99
CA VAL A 112 14.57 -35.37 3.66
C VAL A 112 13.15 -34.79 3.50
N GLN A 113 12.31 -34.88 4.55
CA GLN A 113 10.95 -34.33 4.51
C GLN A 113 10.97 -32.79 4.55
N LEU A 114 11.85 -32.18 5.34
CA LEU A 114 12.05 -30.74 5.40
C LEU A 114 12.57 -30.20 4.06
N LEU A 115 13.50 -30.89 3.41
CA LEU A 115 14.00 -30.54 2.06
C LEU A 115 12.91 -30.64 0.99
N LYS A 116 12.12 -31.73 0.96
CA LYS A 116 10.99 -31.88 0.03
C LYS A 116 9.96 -30.76 0.22
N ARG A 117 9.63 -30.40 1.47
CA ARG A 117 8.73 -29.29 1.80
C ARG A 117 9.31 -27.94 1.37
N ARG A 118 10.59 -27.67 1.64
CA ARG A 118 11.28 -26.45 1.21
C ARG A 118 11.26 -26.30 -0.30
N ARG A 119 11.46 -27.37 -1.07
CA ARG A 119 11.35 -27.37 -2.55
C ARG A 119 9.92 -27.05 -3.01
N LYS A 120 8.90 -27.67 -2.42
CA LYS A 120 7.48 -27.39 -2.72
C LYS A 120 7.11 -25.93 -2.41
N GLN A 121 7.58 -25.41 -1.27
CA GLN A 121 7.36 -24.02 -0.87
C GLN A 121 8.10 -23.04 -1.78
N LYS A 122 9.34 -23.32 -2.18
CA LYS A 122 10.09 -22.51 -3.14
C LYS A 122 9.41 -22.48 -4.51
N ARG A 123 8.90 -23.61 -5.01
CA ARG A 123 8.11 -23.67 -6.26
C ARG A 123 6.82 -22.87 -6.16
N ARG A 124 6.09 -22.99 -5.04
CA ARG A 124 4.87 -22.21 -4.79
C ARG A 124 5.16 -20.71 -4.67
N GLN A 125 6.28 -20.33 -4.05
CA GLN A 125 6.74 -18.95 -4.00
C GLN A 125 7.13 -18.42 -5.37
N LEU A 126 7.82 -19.21 -6.21
CA LEU A 126 8.16 -18.84 -7.58
C LEU A 126 6.90 -18.67 -8.44
N LEU A 127 5.94 -19.61 -8.36
CA LEU A 127 4.64 -19.49 -9.02
C LEU A 127 3.86 -18.27 -8.53
N ALA A 128 3.89 -17.98 -7.23
CA ALA A 128 3.26 -16.79 -6.66
C ALA A 128 3.97 -15.49 -7.07
N LYS A 129 5.30 -15.51 -7.25
CA LYS A 129 6.06 -14.37 -7.79
C LYS A 129 5.72 -14.14 -9.27
N ALA A 130 5.59 -15.21 -10.07
CA ALA A 130 5.19 -15.12 -11.47
C ALA A 130 3.72 -14.65 -11.63
N ALA A 131 2.81 -15.11 -10.77
CA ALA A 131 1.42 -14.66 -10.76
C ALA A 131 1.26 -13.20 -10.28
N ASN A 132 2.23 -12.69 -9.50
CA ASN A 132 2.30 -11.29 -9.10
C ASN A 132 3.33 -10.54 -9.97
N LEU A 133 3.13 -10.55 -11.29
CA LEU A 133 3.99 -9.84 -12.25
C LEU A 133 4.13 -8.33 -11.92
N LEU A 134 3.15 -7.79 -11.17
CA LEU A 134 3.08 -6.39 -10.74
C LEU A 134 3.82 -6.10 -9.41
N SER A 135 4.39 -7.09 -8.72
CA SER A 135 5.13 -6.87 -7.46
C SER A 135 6.36 -7.77 -7.34
N ILE A 136 7.50 -7.33 -7.87
CA ILE A 136 8.76 -8.07 -7.77
C ILE A 136 9.60 -7.46 -6.65
N ARG A 137 9.94 -8.25 -5.63
CA ARG A 137 10.78 -7.81 -4.49
C ARG A 137 12.23 -8.24 -4.67
N PHE A 138 13.13 -7.27 -4.71
CA PHE A 138 14.58 -7.46 -4.68
C PHE A 138 15.09 -7.15 -3.27
N ARG A 139 15.62 -8.18 -2.60
CA ARG A 139 16.28 -8.01 -1.31
C ARG A 139 17.61 -7.30 -1.59
N GLY A 140 17.79 -6.10 -1.06
CA GLY A 140 18.98 -5.29 -1.33
C GLY A 140 20.15 -5.72 -0.47
N PHE A 141 20.32 -5.07 0.68
CA PHE A 141 21.44 -5.31 1.60
C PHE A 141 21.00 -5.20 3.05
N ASP A 142 21.86 -5.62 3.97
CA ASP A 142 21.69 -5.45 5.41
C ASP A 142 22.26 -4.07 5.85
N PRO A 143 21.40 -3.10 6.19
CA PRO A 143 21.84 -1.74 6.53
C PRO A 143 22.30 -1.61 7.98
N GLU A 144 22.21 -2.65 8.81
CA GLU A 144 22.40 -2.56 10.27
C GLU A 144 23.77 -1.96 10.65
N ARG A 145 24.84 -2.32 9.95
CA ARG A 145 26.19 -1.76 10.18
C ARG A 145 26.25 -0.27 9.86
N LEU A 146 25.64 0.14 8.76
CA LEU A 146 25.59 1.53 8.33
C LEU A 146 24.73 2.37 9.29
N LEU A 147 23.57 1.85 9.70
CA LEU A 147 22.70 2.48 10.67
C LEU A 147 23.40 2.64 12.02
N ASN A 148 24.14 1.63 12.49
CA ASN A 148 24.94 1.71 13.72
C ASN A 148 26.03 2.80 13.66
N ALA A 149 26.64 3.01 12.50
CA ALA A 149 27.65 4.04 12.31
C ALA A 149 27.05 5.46 12.22
N ILE A 150 25.90 5.61 11.57
CA ILE A 150 25.23 6.90 11.37
C ILE A 150 24.46 7.35 12.62
N TYR A 151 23.80 6.42 13.30
CA TYR A 151 22.87 6.69 14.40
C TYR A 151 23.44 7.62 15.49
N PRO A 152 24.67 7.42 16.01
CA PRO A 152 25.24 8.32 17.01
C PRO A 152 25.31 9.78 16.56
N LYS A 153 25.54 10.03 15.27
CA LYS A 153 25.67 11.38 14.69
C LYS A 153 24.32 12.07 14.48
N VAL A 154 23.25 11.29 14.27
CA VAL A 154 21.90 11.81 13.96
C VAL A 154 20.93 11.62 15.13
N ARG A 155 21.38 11.14 16.29
CA ARG A 155 20.53 10.92 17.46
C ARG A 155 19.77 12.18 17.90
N TRP A 156 20.39 13.35 17.75
CA TRP A 156 19.78 14.64 18.07
C TRP A 156 18.54 14.95 17.20
N PHE A 157 18.47 14.39 15.98
CA PHE A 157 17.35 14.61 15.06
C PHE A 157 16.03 14.01 15.56
N PHE A 158 16.11 12.99 16.43
CA PHE A 158 14.97 12.32 17.06
C PHE A 158 14.68 12.84 18.48
N SER A 159 15.37 13.88 18.93
CA SER A 159 15.07 14.56 20.20
C SER A 159 13.73 15.29 20.10
N VAL A 160 12.98 15.32 21.21
CA VAL A 160 11.67 16.00 21.28
C VAL A 160 11.76 17.47 20.86
N TRP A 161 12.83 18.16 21.27
CA TRP A 161 13.07 19.55 20.91
C TRP A 161 13.30 19.74 19.42
N THR A 162 14.12 18.87 18.80
CA THR A 162 14.38 18.94 17.37
C THR A 162 13.12 18.64 16.55
N VAL A 163 12.34 17.63 16.96
CA VAL A 163 11.06 17.33 16.33
C VAL A 163 10.11 18.53 16.42
N ALA A 164 10.03 19.19 17.58
CA ALA A 164 9.22 20.40 17.74
C ALA A 164 9.70 21.53 16.81
N ILE A 165 11.00 21.77 16.72
CA ILE A 165 11.58 22.78 15.81
C ILE A 165 11.25 22.44 14.35
N CYS A 166 11.41 21.19 13.93
CA CYS A 166 11.10 20.73 12.59
C CYS A 166 9.60 20.84 12.26
N LEU A 167 8.72 20.57 13.23
CA LEU A 167 7.28 20.80 13.07
C LEU A 167 6.96 22.29 12.94
N CYS A 168 7.56 23.15 13.77
CA CYS A 168 7.43 24.61 13.62
C CYS A 168 7.93 25.10 12.26
N LEU A 169 9.04 24.55 11.77
CA LEU A 169 9.58 24.86 10.44
C LEU A 169 8.60 24.47 9.34
N GLY A 170 7.99 23.28 9.42
CA GLY A 170 6.98 22.83 8.46
C GLY A 170 5.71 23.66 8.50
N LEU A 171 5.24 24.05 9.70
CA LEU A 171 4.11 24.95 9.85
C LEU A 171 4.43 26.35 9.28
N ALA A 172 5.64 26.86 9.47
CA ALA A 172 6.07 28.13 8.91
C ALA A 172 6.17 28.08 7.37
N ALA A 173 6.69 27.00 6.80
CA ALA A 173 6.73 26.79 5.35
C ALA A 173 5.30 26.70 4.77
N LEU A 174 4.40 25.98 5.44
CA LEU A 174 2.99 25.90 5.06
C LEU A 174 2.29 27.26 5.15
N MET A 175 2.56 28.02 6.21
CA MET A 175 2.03 29.37 6.39
C MET A 175 2.51 30.31 5.27
N LEU A 176 3.80 30.26 4.90
CA LEU A 176 4.34 31.04 3.79
C LEU A 176 3.60 30.75 2.47
N VAL A 177 3.46 29.47 2.12
CA VAL A 177 2.79 29.05 0.87
C VAL A 177 1.31 29.40 0.86
N THR A 178 0.63 29.35 2.02
CA THR A 178 -0.82 29.62 2.11
C THR A 178 -1.14 31.11 2.14
N VAL A 179 -0.33 31.92 2.82
CA VAL A 179 -0.49 33.39 2.86
C VAL A 179 -0.13 34.00 1.51
N GLU A 180 1.01 33.62 0.93
CA GLU A 180 1.50 34.14 -0.34
C GLU A 180 1.10 33.26 -1.53
N PHE A 181 -0.08 32.63 -1.47
CA PHE A 181 -0.48 31.61 -2.45
C PHE A 181 -0.54 32.13 -3.89
N HIS A 182 -0.91 33.40 -4.09
CA HIS A 182 -0.98 33.99 -5.42
C HIS A 182 0.42 34.12 -6.05
N GLU A 183 1.39 34.60 -5.28
CA GLU A 183 2.79 34.74 -5.70
C GLU A 183 3.49 33.38 -5.81
N PHE A 184 3.18 32.45 -4.90
CA PHE A 184 3.63 31.07 -5.03
C PHE A 184 3.20 30.47 -6.37
N ARG A 185 1.92 30.66 -6.74
CA ARG A 185 1.36 30.14 -7.99
C ARG A 185 1.92 30.84 -9.23
N SER A 186 2.22 32.14 -9.17
CA SER A 186 2.81 32.88 -10.29
C SER A 186 4.24 32.43 -10.60
N ARG A 187 4.99 32.02 -9.57
CA ARG A 187 6.37 31.51 -9.69
C ARG A 187 6.48 30.04 -10.09
N LEU A 188 5.37 29.29 -10.09
CA LEU A 188 5.39 27.89 -10.51
C LEU A 188 5.50 27.79 -12.04
N PRO A 189 6.41 26.94 -12.56
CA PRO A 189 6.48 26.68 -13.99
C PRO A 189 5.19 26.00 -14.48
N GLY A 190 4.87 26.19 -15.76
CA GLY A 190 3.74 25.51 -16.40
C GLY A 190 3.87 23.99 -16.34
N PHE A 191 2.74 23.27 -16.34
CA PHE A 191 2.73 21.79 -16.25
C PHE A 191 3.57 21.12 -17.35
N HIS A 192 3.63 21.69 -18.56
CA HIS A 192 4.41 21.12 -19.66
C HIS A 192 5.93 21.29 -19.48
N ASP A 193 6.37 22.40 -18.88
CA ASP A 193 7.79 22.62 -18.60
C ASP A 193 8.30 21.71 -17.47
N PHE A 194 7.42 21.42 -16.51
CA PHE A 194 7.74 20.55 -15.37
C PHE A 194 8.02 19.09 -15.80
N PHE A 195 7.29 18.57 -16.80
CA PHE A 195 7.41 17.18 -17.26
C PHE A 195 8.21 17.01 -18.58
N ASN A 196 8.97 18.03 -19.00
CA ASN A 196 9.91 17.88 -20.11
C ASN A 196 10.93 16.76 -19.81
N PHE A 197 11.35 15.98 -20.81
CA PHE A 197 12.22 14.79 -20.66
C PHE A 197 13.47 15.04 -19.80
N ARG A 198 14.15 16.18 -19.97
CA ARG A 198 15.32 16.55 -19.15
C ARG A 198 14.95 16.76 -17.67
N ASN A 199 13.84 17.45 -17.42
CA ASN A 199 13.35 17.71 -16.07
C ASN A 199 12.77 16.43 -15.45
N ALA A 200 12.18 15.54 -16.24
CA ALA A 200 11.67 14.25 -15.80
C ALA A 200 12.78 13.34 -15.26
N LEU A 201 13.95 13.32 -15.90
CA LEU A 201 15.12 12.57 -15.40
C LEU A 201 15.61 13.14 -14.06
N TRP A 202 15.70 14.47 -13.94
CA TRP A 202 16.11 15.13 -12.71
C TRP A 202 15.09 14.94 -11.57
N LEU A 203 13.80 14.97 -11.90
CA LEU A 203 12.70 14.67 -10.99
C LEU A 203 12.75 13.22 -10.51
N ALA A 204 13.04 12.27 -11.41
CA ALA A 204 13.21 10.86 -11.07
C ALA A 204 14.41 10.62 -10.14
N LEU A 205 15.53 11.31 -10.38
CA LEU A 205 16.69 11.28 -9.49
C LEU A 205 16.34 11.85 -8.12
N THR A 206 15.68 13.01 -8.08
CA THR A 206 15.21 13.66 -6.85
C THR A 206 14.28 12.74 -6.06
N LEU A 207 13.36 12.07 -6.74
CA LEU A 207 12.46 11.07 -6.15
C LEU A 207 13.23 9.88 -5.59
N GLY A 208 14.21 9.34 -6.33
CA GLY A 208 15.06 8.25 -5.83
C GLY A 208 15.79 8.64 -4.55
N VAL A 209 16.46 9.80 -4.54
CA VAL A 209 17.25 10.25 -3.38
C VAL A 209 16.37 10.55 -2.16
N THR A 210 15.27 11.29 -2.35
CA THR A 210 14.34 11.60 -1.25
C THR A 210 13.72 10.34 -0.67
N LYS A 211 13.42 9.33 -1.51
CA LYS A 211 12.94 8.02 -1.04
C LYS A 211 13.99 7.20 -0.31
N VAL A 212 15.26 7.29 -0.69
CA VAL A 212 16.34 6.69 0.11
C VAL A 212 16.33 7.31 1.51
N LEU A 213 16.31 8.65 1.60
CA LEU A 213 16.28 9.36 2.89
C LEU A 213 15.04 9.01 3.73
N HIS A 214 13.88 8.84 3.09
CA HIS A 214 12.64 8.37 3.72
C HIS A 214 12.82 7.00 4.40
N GLU A 215 13.36 6.02 3.67
CA GLU A 215 13.61 4.68 4.21
C GLU A 215 14.67 4.68 5.32
N PHE A 216 15.72 5.50 5.18
CA PHE A 216 16.68 5.72 6.26
C PHE A 216 16.01 6.34 7.49
N GLY A 217 15.01 7.20 7.33
CA GLY A 217 14.17 7.73 8.42
C GLY A 217 13.52 6.61 9.23
N HIS A 218 12.89 5.64 8.56
CA HIS A 218 12.31 4.45 9.22
C HIS A 218 13.37 3.61 9.95
N GLY A 219 14.48 3.29 9.29
CA GLY A 219 15.56 2.48 9.87
C GLY A 219 16.20 3.14 11.09
N LEU A 220 16.54 4.43 11.00
CA LEU A 220 17.14 5.19 12.10
C LEU A 220 16.18 5.40 13.28
N SER A 221 14.89 5.60 13.02
CA SER A 221 13.87 5.68 14.07
C SER A 221 13.66 4.33 14.77
N CYS A 222 13.65 3.23 14.02
CA CYS A 222 13.61 1.88 14.58
C CYS A 222 14.79 1.66 15.55
N LYS A 223 15.99 2.06 15.11
CA LYS A 223 17.20 2.01 15.94
C LYS A 223 17.11 2.91 17.18
N HIS A 224 16.55 4.10 17.04
CA HIS A 224 16.37 5.04 18.15
C HIS A 224 15.57 4.45 19.31
N PHE A 225 14.53 3.67 19.00
CA PHE A 225 13.70 3.02 20.00
C PHE A 225 14.20 1.63 20.45
N GLY A 226 15.35 1.18 19.94
CA GLY A 226 16.01 -0.06 20.33
C GLY A 226 15.67 -1.29 19.48
N GLY A 227 15.09 -1.10 18.29
CA GLY A 227 14.90 -2.16 17.29
C GLY A 227 16.07 -2.24 16.30
N GLU A 228 16.09 -3.30 15.50
CA GLU A 228 17.10 -3.57 14.46
C GLU A 228 16.47 -3.55 13.06
N CYS A 229 17.28 -3.24 12.05
CA CYS A 229 16.87 -3.30 10.65
C CYS A 229 17.88 -4.08 9.82
N HIS A 230 17.46 -5.26 9.37
CA HIS A 230 18.34 -6.23 8.69
C HIS A 230 18.12 -6.32 7.18
N GLU A 231 17.17 -5.55 6.62
CA GLU A 231 16.87 -5.59 5.18
C GLU A 231 16.38 -4.23 4.67
N MET A 232 17.13 -3.64 3.73
CA MET A 232 16.69 -2.55 2.87
C MET A 232 16.79 -2.98 1.40
N GLY A 233 15.81 -2.63 0.58
CA GLY A 233 15.79 -3.08 -0.81
C GLY A 233 14.87 -2.29 -1.71
N VAL A 234 14.69 -2.82 -2.93
CA VAL A 234 13.84 -2.23 -3.96
C VAL A 234 12.76 -3.24 -4.34
N MET A 235 11.53 -2.77 -4.44
CA MET A 235 10.39 -3.52 -4.93
C MET A 235 9.83 -2.81 -6.16
N LEU A 236 9.66 -3.52 -7.26
CA LEU A 236 8.95 -2.99 -8.44
C LEU A 236 7.45 -3.19 -8.24
N LEU A 237 6.71 -2.11 -8.06
CA LEU A 237 5.24 -2.09 -8.01
C LEU A 237 4.72 -1.46 -9.30
N VAL A 238 4.07 -2.25 -10.16
CA VAL A 238 3.58 -1.81 -11.49
C VAL A 238 4.69 -1.12 -12.31
N LEU A 239 5.87 -1.77 -12.38
CA LEU A 239 7.09 -1.26 -13.04
C LEU A 239 7.73 -0.01 -12.39
N THR A 240 7.11 0.58 -11.37
CA THR A 240 7.71 1.69 -10.61
C THR A 240 8.58 1.15 -9.47
N PRO A 241 9.86 1.57 -9.36
CA PRO A 241 10.71 1.19 -8.23
C PRO A 241 10.24 1.89 -6.95
N CYS A 242 9.97 1.08 -5.93
CA CYS A 242 9.67 1.52 -4.56
C CYS A 242 10.75 0.99 -3.64
N LEU A 243 11.40 1.87 -2.90
CA LEU A 243 12.32 1.46 -1.85
C LEU A 243 11.53 0.93 -0.66
N TYR A 244 12.14 0.04 0.13
CA TYR A 244 11.55 -0.42 1.38
C TYR A 244 12.63 -0.71 2.43
N CYS A 245 12.30 -0.43 3.68
CA CYS A 245 13.05 -0.75 4.87
C CYS A 245 12.26 -1.74 5.74
N ASP A 246 12.86 -2.88 6.09
CA ASP A 246 12.24 -3.84 7.00
C ASP A 246 12.37 -3.39 8.45
N VAL A 247 11.33 -2.72 8.95
CA VAL A 247 11.19 -2.31 10.35
C VAL A 247 10.31 -3.26 11.16
N SER A 248 10.22 -4.54 10.77
CA SER A 248 9.40 -5.53 11.48
C SER A 248 9.80 -5.73 12.95
N ASP A 249 11.01 -5.36 13.35
CA ASP A 249 11.45 -5.44 14.75
C ASP A 249 10.72 -4.44 15.66
N SER A 250 10.12 -3.38 15.09
CA SER A 250 9.23 -2.45 15.79
C SER A 250 8.08 -3.16 16.51
N TRP A 251 7.69 -4.36 16.06
CA TRP A 251 6.63 -5.14 16.68
C TRP A 251 7.01 -5.61 18.10
N LEU A 252 8.31 -5.68 18.43
CA LEU A 252 8.79 -5.97 19.79
C LEU A 252 8.71 -4.76 20.75
N LEU A 253 8.35 -3.58 20.26
CA LEU A 253 8.21 -2.39 21.10
C LEU A 253 6.84 -2.37 21.79
N PRO A 254 6.78 -2.26 23.13
CA PRO A 254 5.51 -2.33 23.86
C PRO A 254 4.62 -1.11 23.59
N SER A 255 5.22 0.08 23.47
CA SER A 255 4.49 1.34 23.28
C SER A 255 4.00 1.50 21.83
N LYS A 256 2.68 1.61 21.65
CA LYS A 256 2.05 1.90 20.35
C LYS A 256 2.51 3.23 19.74
N TRP A 257 2.80 4.23 20.58
CA TRP A 257 3.27 5.53 20.13
C TRP A 257 4.67 5.46 19.53
N ARG A 258 5.54 4.59 20.07
CA ARG A 258 6.88 4.36 19.49
C ARG A 258 6.80 3.63 18.16
N ARG A 259 5.91 2.64 18.04
CA ARG A 259 5.68 1.95 16.75
C ARG A 259 5.12 2.90 15.69
N ALA A 260 4.10 3.68 16.06
CA ALA A 260 3.56 4.72 15.19
C ALA A 260 4.61 5.79 14.81
N ALA A 261 5.49 6.18 15.72
CA ALA A 261 6.59 7.11 15.43
C ALA A 261 7.58 6.55 14.41
N ILE A 262 7.90 5.24 14.46
CA ILE A 262 8.74 4.58 13.44
C ILE A 262 8.03 4.60 12.09
N GLY A 263 6.74 4.32 12.05
CA GLY A 263 5.92 4.44 10.84
C GLY A 263 5.83 5.88 10.33
N ALA A 264 5.86 6.89 11.19
CA ALA A 264 5.82 8.30 10.79
C ALA A 264 7.19 8.86 10.39
N ALA A 265 8.29 8.15 10.69
CA ALA A 265 9.63 8.68 10.55
C ALA A 265 10.02 9.02 9.11
N GLY A 266 9.61 8.23 8.12
CA GLY A 266 9.84 8.53 6.70
C GLY A 266 9.15 9.83 6.30
N MET A 267 7.87 9.99 6.64
CA MET A 267 7.11 11.22 6.39
C MET A 267 7.68 12.43 7.14
N TYR A 268 8.22 12.23 8.34
CA TYR A 268 8.91 13.28 9.08
C TYR A 268 10.16 13.78 8.32
N VAL A 269 10.96 12.87 7.75
CA VAL A 269 12.10 13.24 6.90
C VAL A 269 11.62 13.97 5.64
N GLU A 270 10.60 13.45 4.95
CA GLU A 270 10.02 14.12 3.77
C GLU A 270 9.51 15.53 4.09
N LEU A 271 8.83 15.70 5.24
CA LEU A 271 8.34 17.01 5.69
C LEU A 271 9.48 17.99 5.94
N VAL A 272 10.55 17.56 6.62
CA VAL A 272 11.72 18.42 6.87
C VAL A 272 12.38 18.83 5.57
N LEU A 273 12.57 17.89 4.64
CA LEU A 273 13.14 18.17 3.32
C LEU A 273 12.27 19.14 2.52
N ALA A 274 10.95 18.92 2.48
CA ALA A 274 10.01 19.81 1.81
C ALA A 274 10.03 21.21 2.41
N SER A 275 10.09 21.32 3.74
CA SER A 275 10.07 22.60 4.45
C SER A 275 11.34 23.41 4.17
N LEU A 276 12.52 22.78 4.28
CA LEU A 276 13.79 23.42 3.94
C LEU A 276 13.82 23.83 2.46
N ALA A 277 13.37 22.94 1.58
CA ALA A 277 13.31 23.22 0.15
C ALA A 277 12.36 24.37 -0.18
N THR A 278 11.24 24.51 0.53
CA THR A 278 10.28 25.62 0.36
C THR A 278 10.95 26.96 0.68
N PHE A 279 11.64 27.07 1.82
CA PHE A 279 12.33 28.31 2.19
C PHE A 279 13.47 28.64 1.23
N ILE A 280 14.31 27.65 0.90
CA ILE A 280 15.43 27.87 -0.01
C ILE A 280 14.92 28.30 -1.38
N TRP A 281 13.89 27.64 -1.90
CA TRP A 281 13.26 27.98 -3.18
C TRP A 281 12.68 29.40 -3.17
N TRP A 282 12.02 29.80 -2.08
CA TRP A 282 11.41 31.13 -1.95
C TRP A 282 12.42 32.28 -2.06
N PHE A 283 13.60 32.09 -1.48
CA PHE A 283 14.65 33.12 -1.41
C PHE A 283 15.74 32.99 -2.48
N THR A 284 15.58 32.10 -3.47
CA THR A 284 16.59 31.89 -4.51
C THR A 284 16.08 32.27 -5.89
N GLU A 285 16.99 32.82 -6.70
CA GLU A 285 16.74 33.16 -8.10
C GLU A 285 16.73 31.92 -9.02
N PRO A 286 16.12 32.00 -10.22
CA PRO A 286 16.06 30.89 -11.16
C PRO A 286 17.45 30.33 -11.51
N GLY A 287 17.72 29.12 -11.02
CA GLY A 287 18.99 28.42 -11.18
C GLY A 287 18.89 26.96 -10.72
N LEU A 288 19.98 26.19 -10.81
CA LEU A 288 19.97 24.75 -10.52
C LEU A 288 19.47 24.43 -9.10
N LEU A 289 19.89 25.24 -8.12
CA LEU A 289 19.47 25.10 -6.73
C LEU A 289 17.97 25.38 -6.56
N HIS A 290 17.47 26.45 -7.16
CA HIS A 290 16.05 26.79 -7.18
C HIS A 290 15.20 25.66 -7.77
N TYR A 291 15.54 25.16 -8.96
CA TYR A 291 14.80 24.05 -9.58
C TYR A 291 14.88 22.74 -8.77
N THR A 292 16.02 22.46 -8.14
CA THR A 292 16.18 21.26 -7.31
C THR A 292 15.32 21.36 -6.04
N CYS A 293 15.30 22.51 -5.37
CA CYS A 293 14.43 22.74 -4.23
C CYS A 293 12.95 22.67 -4.61
N LEU A 294 12.56 23.22 -5.76
CA LEU A 294 11.20 23.06 -6.29
C LEU A 294 10.82 21.57 -6.45
N ASN A 295 11.71 20.77 -7.05
CA ASN A 295 11.47 19.34 -7.24
C ASN A 295 11.40 18.58 -5.91
N VAL A 296 12.29 18.86 -4.96
CA VAL A 296 12.25 18.25 -3.61
C VAL A 296 10.96 18.62 -2.90
N MET A 297 10.58 19.90 -2.90
CA MET A 297 9.34 20.38 -2.31
C MET A 297 8.12 19.67 -2.93
N PHE A 298 8.06 19.60 -4.26
CA PHE A 298 6.96 18.95 -4.98
C PHE A 298 6.89 17.45 -4.68
N VAL A 299 8.00 16.72 -4.86
CA VAL A 299 8.06 15.27 -4.70
C VAL A 299 7.75 14.86 -3.26
N CYS A 300 8.39 15.49 -2.27
CA CYS A 300 8.15 15.18 -0.87
C CYS A 300 6.70 15.50 -0.48
N SER A 301 6.18 16.68 -0.84
CA SER A 301 4.80 17.06 -0.47
C SER A 301 3.75 16.14 -1.10
N VAL A 302 3.85 15.91 -2.42
CA VAL A 302 2.92 15.03 -3.14
C VAL A 302 3.02 13.59 -2.63
N SER A 303 4.24 13.09 -2.43
CA SER A 303 4.42 11.73 -1.95
C SER A 303 3.93 11.52 -0.52
N THR A 304 4.20 12.47 0.39
CA THR A 304 3.75 12.37 1.77
C THR A 304 2.23 12.44 1.84
N ILE A 305 1.61 13.46 1.24
CA ILE A 305 0.18 13.76 1.41
C ILE A 305 -0.71 12.76 0.66
N LEU A 306 -0.45 12.50 -0.63
CA LEU A 306 -1.34 11.68 -1.44
C LEU A 306 -1.14 10.18 -1.21
N PHE A 307 0.10 9.75 -0.96
CA PHE A 307 0.44 8.33 -0.87
C PHE A 307 0.72 7.90 0.57
N ASN A 308 1.75 8.45 1.23
CA ASN A 308 2.23 7.91 2.50
C ASN A 308 1.27 8.12 3.68
N VAL A 309 0.62 9.28 3.80
CA VAL A 309 -0.33 9.57 4.87
C VAL A 309 -1.62 8.75 4.74
N ASN A 310 -1.98 8.34 3.51
CA ASN A 310 -3.25 7.69 3.24
C ASN A 310 -3.34 6.26 3.83
N PRO A 311 -4.24 6.00 4.80
CA PRO A 311 -4.33 4.71 5.47
C PRO A 311 -5.11 3.63 4.69
N LEU A 312 -5.65 3.96 3.52
CA LEU A 312 -6.50 3.08 2.71
C LEU A 312 -5.69 2.07 1.88
N LEU A 313 -4.46 2.43 1.50
CA LEU A 313 -3.48 1.53 0.88
C LEU A 313 -2.38 1.21 1.88
N ARG A 314 -1.62 0.13 1.62
CA ARG A 314 -0.56 -0.38 2.52
C ARG A 314 0.72 0.46 2.46
N TYR A 315 0.58 1.77 2.60
CA TYR A 315 1.65 2.72 2.80
C TYR A 315 1.86 2.98 4.30
N ASP A 316 2.73 3.92 4.66
CA ASP A 316 3.11 4.18 6.07
C ASP A 316 1.91 4.53 6.95
N GLY A 317 0.97 5.35 6.45
CA GLY A 317 -0.25 5.74 7.13
C GLY A 317 -1.14 4.55 7.53
N TYR A 318 -1.13 3.48 6.74
CA TYR A 318 -1.82 2.24 7.09
C TYR A 318 -1.18 1.55 8.29
N TYR A 319 0.15 1.47 8.32
CA TYR A 319 0.86 0.85 9.44
C TYR A 319 0.74 1.70 10.71
N ILE A 320 0.81 3.03 10.59
CA ILE A 320 0.54 3.95 11.70
C ILE A 320 -0.87 3.74 12.26
N LEU A 321 -1.90 3.72 11.39
CA LEU A 321 -3.27 3.48 11.84
C LEU A 321 -3.42 2.09 12.48
N SER A 322 -2.81 1.07 11.88
CA SER A 322 -2.79 -0.30 12.40
C SER A 322 -2.15 -0.37 13.79
N ASP A 323 -1.08 0.38 14.04
CA ASP A 323 -0.40 0.44 15.32
C ASP A 323 -1.16 1.23 16.38
N LEU A 324 -1.76 2.36 16.01
CA LEU A 324 -2.57 3.19 16.90
C LEU A 324 -3.85 2.49 17.36
N VAL A 325 -4.50 1.77 16.44
CA VAL A 325 -5.70 0.96 16.70
C VAL A 325 -5.34 -0.39 17.33
N GLU A 326 -4.05 -0.77 17.37
CA GLU A 326 -3.53 -2.01 17.96
C GLU A 326 -4.04 -3.30 17.28
N ILE A 327 -4.48 -3.19 16.03
CA ILE A 327 -5.03 -4.30 15.25
C ILE A 327 -4.07 -4.64 14.11
N PRO A 328 -3.24 -5.69 14.25
CA PRO A 328 -2.37 -6.11 13.17
C PRO A 328 -3.17 -6.64 11.98
N ASN A 329 -2.68 -6.40 10.77
CA ASN A 329 -3.35 -6.76 9.53
C ASN A 329 -4.79 -6.18 9.45
N LEU A 330 -4.96 -4.93 9.90
CA LEU A 330 -6.21 -4.19 9.96
C LEU A 330 -7.10 -4.42 8.73
N ARG A 331 -6.56 -4.25 7.52
CA ARG A 331 -7.32 -4.41 6.28
C ARG A 331 -7.87 -5.82 6.09
N GLN A 332 -7.05 -6.85 6.34
CA GLN A 332 -7.49 -8.22 6.17
C GLN A 332 -8.62 -8.57 7.15
N LYS A 333 -8.51 -8.09 8.39
CA LYS A 333 -9.57 -8.28 9.41
C LYS A 333 -10.84 -7.50 9.08
N ALA A 334 -10.70 -6.26 8.60
CA ALA A 334 -11.82 -5.44 8.14
C ALA A 334 -12.54 -6.08 6.93
N ASP A 335 -11.79 -6.57 5.95
CA ASP A 335 -12.34 -7.30 4.80
C ASP A 335 -13.06 -8.57 5.28
N GLN A 336 -12.46 -9.36 6.17
CA GLN A 336 -13.11 -10.56 6.73
C GLN A 336 -14.42 -10.24 7.45
N LEU A 337 -14.44 -9.15 8.24
CA LEU A 337 -15.65 -8.69 8.92
C LEU A 337 -16.74 -8.26 7.92
N LEU A 338 -16.37 -7.51 6.88
CA LEU A 338 -17.29 -7.09 5.81
C LEU A 338 -17.87 -8.31 5.08
N HIS A 339 -17.03 -9.28 4.69
CA HIS A 339 -17.50 -10.49 4.01
C HIS A 339 -18.45 -11.32 4.88
N ARG A 340 -18.20 -11.41 6.20
CA ARG A 340 -19.10 -12.07 7.14
C ARG A 340 -20.44 -11.36 7.26
N LYS A 341 -20.42 -10.03 7.38
CA LYS A 341 -21.65 -9.22 7.46
C LYS A 341 -22.46 -9.26 6.17
N LEU A 342 -21.81 -9.17 5.02
CA LEU A 342 -22.45 -9.37 3.72
C LEU A 342 -23.02 -10.79 3.59
N GLY A 343 -22.31 -11.82 4.06
CA GLY A 343 -22.85 -13.19 4.10
C GLY A 343 -24.08 -13.32 5.00
N GLN A 344 -24.09 -12.67 6.16
CA GLN A 344 -25.25 -12.65 7.07
C GLN A 344 -26.46 -11.90 6.48
N TRP A 345 -26.22 -10.75 5.85
CA TRP A 345 -27.27 -9.90 5.27
C TRP A 345 -27.82 -10.46 3.96
N LEU A 346 -26.93 -10.82 3.03
CA LEU A 346 -27.33 -11.26 1.69
C LEU A 346 -27.72 -12.73 1.63
N LEU A 347 -26.98 -13.60 2.32
CA LEU A 347 -27.16 -15.06 2.25
C LEU A 347 -27.78 -15.65 3.52
N GLY A 348 -27.86 -14.90 4.62
CA GLY A 348 -28.41 -15.40 5.88
C GLY A 348 -27.53 -16.43 6.60
N ILE A 349 -26.26 -16.55 6.22
CA ILE A 349 -25.31 -17.49 6.80
C ILE A 349 -24.89 -16.97 8.18
N GLU A 350 -24.91 -17.83 9.20
CA GLU A 350 -24.43 -17.52 10.55
C GLU A 350 -23.00 -18.07 10.70
N PRO A 351 -21.95 -17.28 10.38
CA PRO A 351 -20.58 -17.72 10.57
C PRO A 351 -20.25 -17.86 12.07
N PRO A 352 -19.37 -18.83 12.43
CA PRO A 352 -18.91 -18.96 13.81
C PRO A 352 -18.21 -17.68 14.27
N GLU A 353 -18.36 -17.38 15.56
CA GLU A 353 -17.68 -16.24 16.18
C GLU A 353 -16.16 -16.41 16.06
N ASP A 354 -15.49 -15.33 15.67
CA ASP A 354 -14.04 -15.30 15.58
C ASP A 354 -13.49 -14.35 16.65
N PRO A 355 -12.85 -14.88 17.70
CA PRO A 355 -12.28 -14.10 18.78
C PRO A 355 -11.21 -13.10 18.33
N PHE A 356 -10.65 -13.26 17.12
CA PHE A 356 -9.55 -12.45 16.61
C PHE A 356 -10.02 -11.23 15.81
N LEU A 357 -11.32 -11.11 15.54
CA LEU A 357 -11.92 -9.95 14.88
C LEU A 357 -12.21 -8.84 15.90
N PRO A 358 -12.01 -7.56 15.53
CA PRO A 358 -12.40 -6.46 16.39
C PRO A 358 -13.92 -6.46 16.60
N GLN A 359 -14.33 -6.65 17.85
CA GLN A 359 -15.74 -6.64 18.25
C GLN A 359 -16.27 -5.22 18.45
N GLN A 360 -15.38 -4.27 18.73
CA GLN A 360 -15.74 -2.87 18.96
C GLN A 360 -16.02 -2.16 17.62
N ARG A 361 -17.16 -1.46 17.51
CA ARG A 361 -17.57 -0.62 16.37
C ARG A 361 -17.41 -1.29 14.99
N PRO A 362 -18.09 -2.42 14.73
CA PRO A 362 -17.94 -3.19 13.49
C PRO A 362 -18.27 -2.39 12.21
N TRP A 363 -19.13 -1.38 12.32
CA TRP A 363 -19.50 -0.50 11.21
C TRP A 363 -18.34 0.38 10.73
N LEU A 364 -17.45 0.83 11.63
CA LEU A 364 -16.25 1.60 11.24
C LEU A 364 -15.29 0.75 10.42
N PHE A 365 -15.09 -0.52 10.82
CA PHE A 365 -14.24 -1.45 10.07
C PHE A 365 -14.84 -1.82 8.72
N ALA A 366 -16.16 -1.99 8.65
CA ALA A 366 -16.87 -2.18 7.39
C ALA A 366 -16.71 -0.95 6.47
N GLY A 367 -16.93 0.26 7.00
CA GLY A 367 -16.72 1.51 6.28
C GLY A 367 -15.28 1.68 5.79
N TYR A 368 -14.29 1.36 6.63
CA TYR A 368 -12.88 1.34 6.24
C TYR A 368 -12.59 0.35 5.11
N SER A 369 -13.12 -0.87 5.16
CA SER A 369 -12.94 -1.88 4.09
C SER A 369 -13.53 -1.40 2.76
N VAL A 370 -14.73 -0.80 2.79
CA VAL A 370 -15.37 -0.20 1.60
C VAL A 370 -14.54 0.97 1.07
N ALA A 371 -14.13 1.92 1.92
CA ALA A 371 -13.31 3.05 1.51
C ALA A 371 -11.95 2.60 0.93
N ALA A 372 -11.30 1.61 1.55
CA ALA A 372 -10.05 1.04 1.07
C ALA A 372 -10.21 0.30 -0.26
N ALA A 373 -11.36 -0.36 -0.47
CA ALA A 373 -11.71 -0.91 -1.76
C ALA A 373 -11.86 0.21 -2.79
N VAL A 374 -12.76 1.17 -2.59
CA VAL A 374 -13.01 2.28 -3.53
C VAL A 374 -11.72 3.01 -3.89
N TYR A 375 -10.90 3.36 -2.90
CA TYR A 375 -9.63 4.04 -3.15
C TYR A 375 -8.65 3.20 -3.96
N ARG A 376 -8.58 1.88 -3.72
CA ARG A 376 -7.77 0.98 -4.55
C ARG A 376 -8.25 0.92 -5.99
N TRP A 377 -9.57 0.92 -6.22
CA TRP A 377 -10.14 0.96 -7.58
C TRP A 377 -9.81 2.28 -8.26
N PHE A 378 -9.93 3.41 -7.54
CA PHE A 378 -9.54 4.73 -8.02
C PHE A 378 -8.06 4.77 -8.41
N VAL A 379 -7.14 4.35 -7.53
CA VAL A 379 -5.70 4.35 -7.80
C VAL A 379 -5.36 3.42 -8.97
N LEU A 380 -5.96 2.24 -9.05
CA LEU A 380 -5.75 1.35 -10.19
C LEU A 380 -6.21 1.99 -11.50
N ALA A 381 -7.40 2.60 -11.52
CA ALA A 381 -7.91 3.30 -12.70
C ALA A 381 -7.01 4.47 -13.09
N ALA A 382 -6.53 5.26 -12.12
CA ALA A 382 -5.60 6.36 -12.35
C ALA A 382 -4.26 5.89 -12.92
N ILE A 383 -3.69 4.79 -12.40
CA ILE A 383 -2.45 4.19 -12.93
C ILE A 383 -2.66 3.66 -14.35
N LEU A 384 -3.77 2.96 -14.63
CA LEU A 384 -4.06 2.44 -15.96
C LEU A 384 -4.27 3.58 -16.97
N TRP A 385 -4.97 4.64 -16.58
CA TRP A 385 -5.14 5.83 -17.40
C TRP A 385 -3.81 6.54 -17.65
N PHE A 386 -2.97 6.69 -16.62
CA PHE A 386 -1.62 7.24 -16.75
C PHE A 386 -0.75 6.41 -17.71
N LEU A 387 -0.72 5.08 -17.56
CA LEU A 387 0.03 4.20 -18.46
C LEU A 387 -0.46 4.33 -19.91
N TYR A 388 -1.77 4.39 -20.12
CA TYR A 388 -2.34 4.61 -21.45
C TYR A 388 -1.87 5.93 -22.06
N GLN A 389 -1.94 7.04 -21.29
CA GLN A 389 -1.46 8.35 -21.76
C GLN A 389 0.06 8.39 -21.97
N PHE A 390 0.84 7.66 -21.19
CA PHE A 390 2.29 7.59 -21.32
C PHE A 390 2.73 6.81 -22.58
N PHE A 391 2.04 5.71 -22.91
CA PHE A 391 2.35 4.90 -24.09
C PHE A 391 1.77 5.46 -25.39
N LYS A 392 0.72 6.29 -25.32
CA LYS A 392 0.06 6.87 -26.50
C LYS A 392 1.01 7.71 -27.39
N PRO A 393 1.86 8.62 -26.86
CA PRO A 393 2.85 9.35 -27.65
C PRO A 393 3.91 8.46 -28.32
N MET A 394 4.16 7.26 -27.78
CA MET A 394 5.17 6.32 -28.29
C MET A 394 4.60 5.35 -29.33
N GLY A 395 3.31 5.44 -29.67
CA GLY A 395 2.64 4.49 -30.57
C GLY A 395 2.42 3.09 -29.97
N LEU A 396 2.61 2.92 -28.66
CA LEU A 396 2.53 1.63 -27.95
C LEU A 396 1.20 1.46 -27.20
N GLU A 397 0.11 2.04 -27.72
CA GLU A 397 -1.19 2.05 -27.08
C GLU A 397 -1.75 0.64 -26.81
N SER A 398 -1.40 -0.34 -27.66
CA SER A 398 -1.79 -1.74 -27.51
C SER A 398 -1.24 -2.39 -26.24
N ILE A 399 -0.04 -1.99 -25.82
CA ILE A 399 0.58 -2.47 -24.57
C ILE A 399 -0.21 -1.92 -23.38
N GLY A 400 -0.48 -0.61 -23.36
CA GLY A 400 -1.28 0.03 -22.31
C GLY A 400 -2.68 -0.57 -22.20
N ALA A 401 -3.35 -0.79 -23.34
CA ALA A 401 -4.68 -1.42 -23.40
C ALA A 401 -4.66 -2.87 -22.90
N THR A 402 -3.62 -3.65 -23.25
CA THR A 402 -3.46 -5.04 -22.78
C THR A 402 -3.27 -5.09 -21.26
N PHE A 403 -2.43 -4.22 -20.69
CA PHE A 403 -2.26 -4.12 -19.24
C PHE A 403 -3.56 -3.75 -18.53
N ALA A 404 -4.32 -2.79 -19.09
CA ALA A 404 -5.63 -2.42 -18.57
C ALA A 404 -6.60 -3.61 -18.60
N LEU A 405 -6.71 -4.31 -19.73
CA LEU A 405 -7.59 -5.47 -19.88
C LEU A 405 -7.22 -6.60 -18.90
N VAL A 406 -5.93 -6.97 -18.81
CA VAL A 406 -5.47 -8.02 -17.89
C VAL A 406 -5.73 -7.64 -16.44
N SER A 407 -5.47 -6.39 -16.06
CA SER A 407 -5.72 -5.89 -14.70
C SER A 407 -7.21 -5.95 -14.36
N LEU A 408 -8.08 -5.50 -15.26
CA LEU A 408 -9.53 -5.50 -15.10
C LEU A 408 -10.10 -6.94 -15.04
N ALA A 409 -9.61 -7.82 -15.91
CA ALA A 409 -9.95 -9.24 -15.90
C ALA A 409 -9.52 -9.93 -14.60
N SER A 410 -8.34 -9.61 -14.05
CA SER A 410 -7.89 -10.17 -12.77
C SER A 410 -8.71 -9.65 -11.58
N LEU A 411 -9.12 -8.38 -11.64
CA LEU A 411 -9.89 -7.69 -10.60
C LEU A 411 -11.32 -8.24 -10.49
N VAL A 412 -11.96 -8.52 -11.63
CA VAL A 412 -13.34 -9.04 -11.69
C VAL A 412 -13.36 -10.57 -11.67
N GLY A 413 -12.45 -11.21 -12.40
CA GLY A 413 -12.41 -12.66 -12.57
C GLY A 413 -12.12 -13.43 -11.28
N MET A 414 -11.23 -12.96 -10.41
CA MET A 414 -10.92 -13.64 -9.15
C MET A 414 -12.10 -13.62 -8.16
N PRO A 415 -12.80 -12.48 -7.91
CA PRO A 415 -14.05 -12.47 -7.15
C PRO A 415 -15.13 -13.38 -7.72
N LEU A 416 -15.36 -13.34 -9.05
CA LEU A 416 -16.34 -14.21 -9.71
C LEU A 416 -15.99 -15.69 -9.55
N TYR A 417 -14.72 -16.06 -9.72
CA TYR A 417 -14.24 -17.42 -9.50
C TYR A 417 -14.47 -17.87 -8.04
N LYS A 418 -14.17 -17.01 -7.06
CA LYS A 418 -14.42 -17.32 -5.64
C LYS A 418 -15.90 -17.50 -5.35
N LEU A 419 -16.76 -16.68 -5.96
CA LEU A 419 -18.21 -16.77 -5.83
C LEU A 419 -18.75 -18.06 -6.47
N GLY A 420 -18.36 -18.38 -7.71
CA GLY A 420 -18.73 -19.63 -8.37
C GLY A 420 -18.27 -20.86 -7.59
N ARG A 421 -17.02 -20.83 -7.09
CA ARG A 421 -16.49 -21.90 -6.24
C ARG A 421 -17.24 -22.00 -4.91
N PHE A 422 -17.71 -20.89 -4.33
CA PHE A 422 -18.52 -20.91 -3.11
C PHE A 422 -19.80 -21.72 -3.29
N PHE A 423 -20.48 -21.56 -4.43
CA PHE A 423 -21.69 -22.33 -4.77
C PHE A 423 -21.39 -23.77 -5.24
N TYR A 424 -20.23 -24.01 -5.83
CA TYR A 424 -19.84 -25.37 -6.28
C TYR A 424 -19.45 -26.31 -5.12
N ILE A 425 -19.02 -25.78 -3.97
CA ILE A 425 -18.64 -26.62 -2.82
C ILE A 425 -19.91 -27.22 -2.18
N PRO A 426 -20.07 -28.57 -2.15
CA PRO A 426 -21.24 -29.20 -1.55
C PRO A 426 -21.35 -28.88 -0.05
N GLY A 427 -22.59 -28.68 0.44
CA GLY A 427 -22.91 -28.33 1.82
C GLY A 427 -22.93 -26.83 2.16
N ARG A 428 -22.40 -25.94 1.30
CA ARG A 428 -22.48 -24.48 1.55
C ARG A 428 -23.81 -23.86 1.14
N ILE A 429 -24.43 -24.37 0.08
CA ILE A 429 -25.76 -23.92 -0.37
C ILE A 429 -26.84 -24.20 0.69
N GLU A 430 -26.68 -25.29 1.44
CA GLU A 430 -27.61 -25.67 2.52
C GLU A 430 -27.59 -24.67 3.69
N GLN A 431 -26.47 -23.95 3.88
CA GLN A 431 -26.34 -22.90 4.89
C GLN A 431 -26.98 -21.56 4.46
N VAL A 432 -27.40 -21.44 3.20
CA VAL A 432 -27.95 -20.20 2.63
C VAL A 432 -29.46 -20.14 2.82
N LYS A 433 -29.95 -19.04 3.40
CA LYS A 433 -31.38 -18.75 3.49
C LYS A 433 -31.87 -18.25 2.12
N LYS A 434 -32.43 -19.15 1.31
CA LYS A 434 -32.99 -18.89 -0.03
C LYS A 434 -33.77 -17.57 -0.19
N PRO A 435 -34.69 -17.15 0.72
CA PRO A 435 -35.43 -15.89 0.55
C PRO A 435 -34.52 -14.65 0.57
N ARG A 436 -33.50 -14.63 1.43
CA ARG A 436 -32.54 -13.51 1.48
C ARG A 436 -31.67 -13.47 0.23
N MET A 437 -31.29 -14.63 -0.29
CA MET A 437 -30.53 -14.74 -1.52
C MET A 437 -31.31 -14.18 -2.72
N TYR A 438 -32.58 -14.57 -2.90
CA TYR A 438 -33.42 -14.05 -3.98
C TYR A 438 -33.71 -12.55 -3.81
N ALA A 439 -33.99 -12.09 -2.58
CA ALA A 439 -34.17 -10.66 -2.32
C ALA A 439 -32.91 -9.85 -2.67
N SER A 440 -31.73 -10.35 -2.30
CA SER A 440 -30.45 -9.73 -2.63
C SER A 440 -30.19 -9.71 -4.13
N LEU A 441 -30.52 -10.79 -4.84
CA LEU A 441 -30.40 -10.87 -6.30
C LEU A 441 -31.35 -9.89 -6.99
N ALA A 442 -32.58 -9.75 -6.48
CA ALA A 442 -33.57 -8.80 -6.99
C ALA A 442 -33.11 -7.35 -6.80
N VAL A 443 -32.59 -7.01 -5.61
CA VAL A 443 -32.01 -5.67 -5.36
C VAL A 443 -30.82 -5.40 -6.27
N LEU A 444 -29.91 -6.37 -6.43
CA LEU A 444 -28.76 -6.24 -7.33
C LEU A 444 -29.21 -6.03 -8.79
N ALA A 445 -30.21 -6.79 -9.24
CA ALA A 445 -30.78 -6.65 -10.58
C ALA A 445 -31.46 -5.29 -10.75
N ALA A 446 -32.17 -4.79 -9.74
CA ALA A 446 -32.81 -3.47 -9.76
C ALA A 446 -31.77 -2.33 -9.83
N VAL A 447 -30.67 -2.44 -9.07
CA VAL A 447 -29.56 -1.46 -9.13
C VAL A 447 -28.88 -1.48 -10.50
N ALA A 448 -28.61 -2.67 -11.04
CA ALA A 448 -28.04 -2.80 -12.38
C ALA A 448 -28.97 -2.21 -13.44
N ALA A 449 -30.28 -2.52 -13.38
CA ALA A 449 -31.28 -1.96 -14.26
C ALA A 449 -31.34 -0.43 -14.14
N ALA A 450 -31.30 0.13 -12.92
CA ALA A 450 -31.25 1.58 -12.71
C ALA A 450 -30.00 2.21 -13.36
N CYS A 451 -28.82 1.59 -13.24
CA CYS A 451 -27.60 2.08 -13.90
C CYS A 451 -27.69 2.12 -15.43
N PHE A 452 -28.41 1.20 -16.06
CA PHE A 452 -28.56 1.13 -17.53
C PHE A 452 -29.77 1.90 -18.06
N LEU A 453 -30.84 2.01 -17.27
CA LEU A 453 -32.11 2.61 -17.69
C LEU A 453 -32.24 4.08 -17.32
N ILE A 454 -31.49 4.57 -16.32
CA ILE A 454 -31.48 6.00 -15.97
C ILE A 454 -30.50 6.72 -16.91
N PRO A 455 -30.98 7.55 -17.86
CA PRO A 455 -30.10 8.30 -18.74
C PRO A 455 -29.34 9.34 -17.90
N LEU A 456 -28.03 9.15 -17.75
CA LEU A 456 -27.15 10.16 -17.16
C LEU A 456 -26.98 11.30 -18.17
N PRO A 457 -27.08 12.57 -17.75
CA PRO A 457 -26.91 13.70 -18.66
C PRO A 457 -25.47 13.69 -19.20
N GLN A 458 -25.33 13.42 -20.51
CA GLN A 458 -24.06 13.50 -21.20
C GLN A 458 -23.92 14.90 -21.81
N SER A 459 -22.93 15.66 -21.36
CA SER A 459 -22.56 16.94 -21.97
C SER A 459 -21.34 16.74 -22.85
N VAL A 460 -21.42 17.13 -24.12
CA VAL A 460 -20.26 17.21 -25.01
C VAL A 460 -19.80 18.68 -25.02
N LEU A 461 -18.56 18.93 -24.60
CA LEU A 461 -17.91 20.22 -24.77
C LEU A 461 -17.44 20.33 -26.22
N CYS A 462 -18.14 21.11 -27.04
CA CYS A 462 -17.73 21.41 -28.40
C CYS A 462 -17.35 22.90 -28.55
N PRO A 463 -16.28 23.21 -29.30
CA PRO A 463 -16.03 24.58 -29.73
C PRO A 463 -17.18 25.02 -30.65
N LEU A 464 -17.79 26.17 -30.34
CA LEU A 464 -18.85 26.79 -31.11
C LEU A 464 -18.29 28.03 -31.81
N GLU A 465 -18.48 28.12 -33.12
CA GLU A 465 -18.25 29.35 -33.87
C GLU A 465 -19.60 29.92 -34.31
N ILE A 466 -19.85 31.19 -33.97
CA ILE A 466 -21.09 31.88 -34.34
C ILE A 466 -20.77 32.73 -35.57
N GLN A 467 -21.32 32.37 -36.72
CA GLN A 467 -21.21 33.15 -37.96
C GLN A 467 -22.59 33.67 -38.41
N PRO A 468 -22.66 34.89 -38.98
CA PRO A 468 -23.88 35.40 -39.61
C PRO A 468 -24.34 34.48 -40.75
N ARG A 469 -25.66 34.29 -40.91
CA ARG A 469 -26.27 33.34 -41.87
C ARG A 469 -25.80 33.50 -43.32
N ASP A 470 -25.43 34.72 -43.72
CA ASP A 470 -25.03 35.07 -45.10
C ASP A 470 -23.63 35.69 -45.15
N ALA A 471 -22.75 35.35 -44.20
CA ALA A 471 -21.37 35.82 -44.22
C ALA A 471 -20.62 35.21 -45.42
N GLN A 472 -20.22 36.05 -46.38
CA GLN A 472 -19.32 35.66 -47.45
C GLN A 472 -17.90 36.10 -47.11
N PRO A 473 -16.97 35.16 -46.91
CA PRO A 473 -15.57 35.52 -46.73
C PRO A 473 -15.01 36.06 -48.05
N VAL A 474 -14.54 37.29 -48.04
CA VAL A 474 -13.86 37.91 -49.18
C VAL A 474 -12.38 37.61 -49.03
N TYR A 475 -11.86 36.74 -49.89
CA TYR A 475 -10.43 36.47 -49.97
C TYR A 475 -9.82 37.27 -51.11
N VAL A 476 -8.74 37.98 -50.83
CA VAL A 476 -7.88 38.56 -51.86
C VAL A 476 -6.70 37.62 -52.03
N ALA A 477 -6.73 36.81 -53.08
CA ALA A 477 -5.62 35.93 -53.42
C ALA A 477 -4.57 36.73 -54.21
N VAL A 478 -3.54 37.22 -53.54
CA VAL A 478 -2.33 37.76 -54.19
C VAL A 478 -1.27 36.68 -54.12
N SER A 479 -0.82 36.20 -55.29
CA SER A 479 0.13 35.08 -55.43
C SER A 479 1.47 35.32 -54.72
N ASP A 480 1.89 36.59 -54.66
CA ASP A 480 3.27 36.98 -54.30
C ASP A 480 3.35 37.74 -52.96
N GLY A 481 2.28 37.68 -52.15
CA GLY A 481 2.23 38.33 -50.84
C GLY A 481 1.72 39.78 -50.91
N GLY A 482 0.50 40.00 -50.44
CA GLY A 482 -0.09 41.34 -50.29
C GLY A 482 -0.01 41.84 -48.84
N ARG A 483 0.34 43.10 -48.64
CA ARG A 483 0.29 43.76 -47.33
C ARG A 483 -1.02 44.55 -47.22
N LEU A 484 -1.78 44.33 -46.15
CA LEU A 484 -2.91 45.20 -45.80
C LEU A 484 -2.35 46.54 -45.30
N VAL A 485 -2.54 47.61 -46.06
CA VAL A 485 -2.04 48.95 -45.74
C VAL A 485 -3.03 49.67 -44.82
N GLU A 486 -4.31 49.63 -45.20
CA GLU A 486 -5.35 50.38 -44.51
C GLU A 486 -6.71 49.67 -44.62
N MET A 487 -7.45 49.64 -43.50
CA MET A 487 -8.85 49.24 -43.49
C MET A 487 -9.70 50.51 -43.53
N LEU A 488 -10.45 50.69 -44.62
CA LEU A 488 -11.26 51.90 -44.87
C LEU A 488 -12.65 51.82 -44.22
N VAL A 489 -13.01 50.65 -43.68
CA VAL A 489 -14.28 50.39 -43.00
C VAL A 489 -14.04 49.71 -41.66
N ARG A 490 -14.90 49.99 -40.67
CA ARG A 490 -14.84 49.36 -39.35
C ARG A 490 -15.79 48.16 -39.27
N PRO A 491 -15.49 47.15 -38.43
CA PRO A 491 -16.42 46.05 -38.20
C PRO A 491 -17.80 46.56 -37.76
N GLY A 492 -18.85 46.21 -38.51
CA GLY A 492 -20.24 46.62 -38.25
C GLY A 492 -20.78 47.73 -39.15
N ASP A 493 -19.94 48.36 -39.98
CA ASP A 493 -20.37 49.39 -40.92
C ASP A 493 -21.21 48.81 -42.08
N ARG A 494 -22.24 49.54 -42.50
CA ARG A 494 -23.02 49.21 -43.71
C ARG A 494 -22.30 49.76 -44.93
N VAL A 495 -21.89 48.89 -45.84
CA VAL A 495 -21.16 49.25 -47.06
C VAL A 495 -22.04 49.07 -48.30
N GLN A 496 -21.81 49.90 -49.32
CA GLN A 496 -22.51 49.80 -50.61
C GLN A 496 -21.65 49.08 -51.65
N LYS A 497 -22.29 48.50 -52.68
CA LYS A 497 -21.57 47.83 -53.77
C LYS A 497 -20.63 48.82 -54.47
N GLY A 498 -19.35 48.47 -54.56
CA GLY A 498 -18.30 49.32 -55.14
C GLY A 498 -17.57 50.22 -54.14
N GLN A 499 -17.98 50.24 -52.87
CA GLN A 499 -17.25 50.96 -51.83
C GLN A 499 -15.93 50.23 -51.50
N PRO A 500 -14.78 50.91 -51.51
CA PRO A 500 -13.51 50.30 -51.15
C PRO A 500 -13.51 49.94 -49.65
N LEU A 501 -13.24 48.68 -49.34
CA LEU A 501 -13.24 48.15 -47.97
C LEU A 501 -11.86 48.22 -47.33
N ALA A 502 -10.83 47.93 -48.12
CA ALA A 502 -9.45 47.85 -47.68
C ALA A 502 -8.52 48.26 -48.82
N ARG A 503 -7.38 48.84 -48.47
CA ARG A 503 -6.26 49.10 -49.37
C ARG A 503 -5.19 48.06 -49.10
N LEU A 504 -4.84 47.31 -50.14
CA LEU A 504 -3.76 46.35 -50.11
C LEU A 504 -2.67 46.79 -51.08
N GLU A 505 -1.43 46.51 -50.71
CA GLU A 505 -0.23 46.78 -51.49
C GLU A 505 0.38 45.45 -51.91
N ASN A 506 0.76 45.35 -53.17
CA ASN A 506 1.44 44.18 -53.71
C ASN A 506 2.92 44.52 -53.81
N LEU A 507 3.72 43.89 -52.95
CA LEU A 507 5.16 44.15 -52.86
C LEU A 507 5.90 43.77 -54.16
N ALA A 508 5.37 42.83 -54.94
CA ALA A 508 6.00 42.39 -56.19
C ALA A 508 5.83 43.38 -57.36
N LEU A 509 4.83 44.28 -57.29
CA LEU A 509 4.56 45.29 -58.33
C LEU A 509 5.20 46.65 -58.02
N GLU A 510 5.73 46.86 -56.81
CA GLU A 510 6.49 48.07 -56.45
C GLU A 510 7.99 47.97 -56.83
N ASP A 511 8.51 46.75 -56.99
CA ASP A 511 9.90 46.47 -57.35
C ASP A 511 10.12 46.35 -58.89
N GLU A 512 9.08 46.48 -59.72
CA GLU A 512 9.13 46.67 -61.19
C GLU A 512 9.00 48.16 -61.56
#